data_AF-A0A7Z8W9R2-F1
#
_entry.id   AF-A0A7Z8W9R2-F1
#
_cell.length_a   1.000
_cell.length_b   1.000
_cell.length_c   1.000
_cell.angle_alpha   90.00
_cell.angle_beta   90.00
_cell.angle_gamma   90.00
#
_symmetry.space_group_name_H-M   'P 1'
#
loop_
_entity.id
_entity.type
_entity.pdbx_description
1 polymer ?
#
loop_
_entity_poly.entity_id
_entity_poly.type
_entity_poly.pdbx_seq_one_letter_code
_entity_poly.pdbx_strand_id
1 'polypeptide(L)'
;MLIYIVYGLQISKGFEGYWPSILFYTTYMTGVFIWIPIVNKAGIHRSLYWTVSILIVSLLSVTFFGWSSRWLEISALVSGFAVSTISTMTSTLLFLHVEGGGKVYNKNQQAIIIGIVFLLLIIVLLAISFLSPPLITCIYGICLISILFAIKKMPRTELAKGLLPISIVSVVGKFLFVSMLILLIRTSRNINNEQYIFYFFLLSIALICFMFLSLLKGKFFHKLSSSLPIRLKAESFLLGLGNGYLFLMGIFYSFTFYNMLTCIFIVVGPYLLGILMSIFLDIKAAKKVNPIHLFLVSTLIMIFGFYSPIFIVLSVTFGSYAINSISSQNNMKVYMVNATHRELSLLIYTTWRNMGNIFLQFFTLIVIVGVGVFYDVEWSQLFQTIVGKGQMQIEGLSVQRLMFMLAICCWLGMVGLGMWIGKKANPNIA
;
A
#
# COMPACT_ATOMS: atom_id res chain seq x y z
N MET A 1 -8.13 -4.60 5.35
CA MET A 1 -8.70 -4.23 4.03
C MET A 1 -9.87 -5.13 3.62
N LEU A 2 -9.69 -6.44 3.43
CA LEU A 2 -10.77 -7.35 2.96
C LEU A 2 -12.06 -7.27 3.79
N ILE A 3 -11.94 -7.26 5.13
CA ILE A 3 -13.07 -7.08 6.05
C ILE A 3 -13.88 -5.84 5.67
N TYR A 4 -13.23 -4.68 5.46
CA TYR A 4 -13.91 -3.43 5.13
C TYR A 4 -14.58 -3.42 3.76
N ILE A 5 -14.04 -4.16 2.77
CA ILE A 5 -14.67 -4.32 1.45
C ILE A 5 -15.98 -5.10 1.58
N VAL A 6 -15.91 -6.26 2.23
CA VAL A 6 -17.06 -7.16 2.38
C VAL A 6 -18.14 -6.50 3.23
N TYR A 7 -17.74 -5.92 4.36
CA TYR A 7 -18.69 -5.36 5.30
C TYR A 7 -19.35 -4.09 4.78
N GLY A 8 -18.58 -3.24 4.12
CA GLY A 8 -19.12 -2.04 3.51
C GLY A 8 -20.10 -2.34 2.37
N LEU A 9 -19.83 -3.37 1.55
CA LEU A 9 -20.75 -3.85 0.52
C LEU A 9 -22.06 -4.45 1.06
N GLN A 10 -22.05 -5.00 2.27
CA GLN A 10 -23.26 -5.50 2.93
C GLN A 10 -24.12 -4.37 3.49
N ILE A 11 -23.51 -3.25 3.91
CA ILE A 11 -24.21 -2.10 4.50
C ILE A 11 -24.71 -1.13 3.42
N SER A 12 -23.92 -0.88 2.38
CA SER A 12 -24.30 0.01 1.28
C SER A 12 -23.97 -0.64 -0.07
N LYS A 13 -24.94 -0.59 -1.00
CA LYS A 13 -24.78 -1.11 -2.36
C LYS A 13 -24.05 -0.08 -3.23
N GLY A 14 -23.23 -0.56 -4.16
CA GLY A 14 -22.52 0.30 -5.12
C GLY A 14 -21.23 0.90 -4.55
N PHE A 15 -20.85 2.10 -5.03
CA PHE A 15 -19.55 2.69 -4.72
C PHE A 15 -19.37 3.05 -3.23
N GLU A 16 -20.45 3.47 -2.58
CA GLU A 16 -20.44 3.87 -1.17
C GLU A 16 -20.02 2.75 -0.23
N GLY A 17 -20.38 1.50 -0.55
CA GLY A 17 -19.95 0.32 0.20
C GLY A 17 -18.44 0.12 0.20
N TYR A 18 -17.70 0.70 -0.74
CA TYR A 18 -16.24 0.61 -0.79
C TYR A 18 -15.53 1.70 -0.01
N TRP A 19 -16.25 2.73 0.44
CA TRP A 19 -15.66 3.89 1.07
C TRP A 19 -14.79 3.56 2.30
N PRO A 20 -15.20 2.67 3.23
CA PRO A 20 -14.35 2.26 4.34
C PRO A 20 -13.02 1.65 3.86
N SER A 21 -13.02 0.87 2.77
CA SER A 21 -11.78 0.29 2.23
C SER A 21 -10.82 1.34 1.67
N ILE A 22 -11.35 2.39 1.04
CA ILE A 22 -10.58 3.53 0.51
C ILE A 22 -9.96 4.32 1.65
N LEU A 23 -10.74 4.58 2.71
CA LEU A 23 -10.24 5.24 3.92
C LEU A 23 -9.10 4.43 4.57
N PHE A 24 -9.30 3.12 4.74
CA PHE A 24 -8.26 2.23 5.26
C PHE A 24 -6.98 2.28 4.44
N TYR A 25 -7.08 2.17 3.11
CA TYR A 25 -5.92 2.12 2.23
C TYR A 25 -5.18 3.46 2.22
N THR A 26 -5.92 4.56 2.21
CA THR A 26 -5.38 5.92 2.31
C THR A 26 -4.57 6.09 3.59
N THR A 27 -5.16 5.80 4.75
CA THR A 27 -4.49 5.98 6.05
C THR A 27 -3.37 4.97 6.24
N TYR A 28 -3.46 3.78 5.64
CA TYR A 28 -2.36 2.83 5.58
C TYR A 28 -1.13 3.41 4.84
N MET A 29 -1.34 4.07 3.70
CA MET A 29 -0.24 4.64 2.92
C MET A 29 0.38 5.87 3.56
N THR A 30 -0.44 6.73 4.17
CA THR A 30 0.00 8.01 4.74
C THR A 30 0.31 7.96 6.23
N GLY A 31 -0.18 6.95 6.96
CA GLY A 31 0.02 6.82 8.42
C GLY A 31 1.49 6.72 8.84
N VAL A 32 2.34 6.16 7.97
CA VAL A 32 3.79 6.04 8.22
C VAL A 32 4.45 7.38 8.52
N PHE A 33 3.97 8.47 7.90
CA PHE A 33 4.52 9.81 8.11
C PHE A 33 4.38 10.27 9.55
N ILE A 34 3.24 9.98 10.19
CA ILE A 34 2.96 10.33 11.59
C ILE A 34 3.67 9.37 12.55
N TRP A 35 3.81 8.09 12.19
CA TRP A 35 4.48 7.13 13.06
C TRP A 35 5.98 7.39 13.20
N ILE A 36 6.65 7.91 12.18
CA ILE A 36 8.08 8.25 12.26
C ILE A 36 8.43 9.11 13.48
N PRO A 37 7.80 10.29 13.71
CA PRO A 37 8.10 11.09 14.89
C PRO A 37 7.70 10.41 16.22
N ILE A 38 6.64 9.59 16.21
CA ILE A 38 6.23 8.84 17.41
C ILE A 38 7.30 7.80 17.77
N VAL A 39 7.77 7.02 16.78
CA VAL A 39 8.83 6.02 16.95
C VAL A 39 10.11 6.66 17.43
N ASN A 40 10.48 7.80 16.84
CA ASN A 40 11.68 8.53 17.23
C ASN A 40 11.64 8.98 18.71
N LYS A 41 10.46 9.30 19.25
CA LYS A 41 10.30 9.80 20.62
C LYS A 41 10.06 8.67 21.64
N ALA A 42 9.24 7.69 21.29
CA ALA A 42 8.78 6.64 22.22
C ALA A 42 9.60 5.34 22.12
N GLY A 43 10.41 5.18 21.07
CA GLY A 43 11.09 3.94 20.73
C GLY A 43 10.19 2.98 19.95
N ILE A 44 10.83 2.07 19.20
CA ILE A 44 10.13 1.17 18.27
C ILE A 44 9.27 0.11 18.98
N HIS A 45 9.72 -0.40 20.13
CA HIS A 45 8.99 -1.38 20.95
C HIS A 45 7.66 -0.84 21.47
N ARG A 46 7.69 0.32 22.14
CA ARG A 46 6.48 0.97 22.68
C ARG A 46 5.52 1.38 21.57
N SER A 47 6.07 1.91 20.47
CA SER A 47 5.26 2.30 19.32
C SER A 47 4.52 1.10 18.75
N LEU A 48 5.19 -0.03 18.50
CA LEU A 48 4.54 -1.25 18.02
C LEU A 48 3.44 -1.74 18.97
N TYR A 49 3.70 -1.72 20.28
CA TYR A 49 2.70 -2.08 21.28
C TYR A 49 1.44 -1.20 21.20
N TRP A 50 1.61 0.12 21.11
CA TRP A 50 0.49 1.05 20.92
C TRP A 50 -0.23 0.81 19.60
N THR A 51 0.51 0.62 18.51
CA THR A 51 -0.04 0.37 17.18
C THR A 51 -0.96 -0.87 17.19
N VAL A 52 -0.51 -1.98 17.75
CA VAL A 52 -1.31 -3.22 17.86
C VAL A 52 -2.49 -3.04 18.82
N SER A 53 -2.32 -2.31 19.93
CA SER A 53 -3.42 -2.02 20.86
C SER A 53 -4.53 -1.21 20.18
N ILE A 54 -4.17 -0.16 19.44
CA ILE A 54 -5.11 0.67 18.67
C ILE A 54 -5.85 -0.19 17.64
N LEU A 55 -5.16 -1.10 16.96
CA LEU A 55 -5.77 -2.01 15.99
C LEU A 55 -6.79 -2.95 16.64
N ILE A 56 -6.48 -3.53 17.81
CA ILE A 56 -7.40 -4.40 18.56
C ILE A 56 -8.69 -3.64 18.91
N VAL A 57 -8.55 -2.45 19.50
CA VAL A 57 -9.70 -1.62 19.89
C VAL A 57 -10.55 -1.26 18.66
N SER A 58 -9.91 -0.88 17.56
CA SER A 58 -10.58 -0.53 16.30
C SER A 58 -11.34 -1.69 15.66
N LEU A 59 -10.83 -2.92 15.76
CA LEU A 59 -11.50 -4.10 15.22
C LEU A 59 -12.63 -4.59 16.12
N LEU A 60 -12.41 -4.60 17.44
CA LEU A 60 -13.44 -4.96 18.40
C LEU A 60 -14.59 -3.95 18.40
N SER A 61 -14.33 -2.66 18.17
CA SER A 61 -15.40 -1.67 18.05
C SER A 61 -16.32 -1.97 16.87
N VAL A 62 -15.82 -2.57 15.78
CA VAL A 62 -16.66 -3.00 14.66
C VAL A 62 -17.56 -4.18 15.05
N THR A 63 -17.09 -5.09 15.90
CA THR A 63 -17.93 -6.19 16.40
C THR A 63 -19.18 -5.67 17.13
N PHE A 64 -19.03 -4.61 17.93
CA PHE A 64 -20.13 -4.06 18.73
C PHE A 64 -20.94 -2.98 18.02
N PHE A 65 -20.31 -2.17 17.16
CA PHE A 65 -20.92 -0.98 16.54
C PHE A 65 -20.94 -1.02 15.01
N GLY A 66 -20.55 -2.13 14.38
CA GLY A 66 -20.40 -2.28 12.92
C GLY A 66 -21.69 -2.19 12.11
N TRP A 67 -22.83 -2.07 12.76
CA TRP A 67 -24.13 -1.85 12.14
C TRP A 67 -24.27 -0.43 11.57
N SER A 68 -23.43 0.51 12.02
CA SER A 68 -23.37 1.88 11.51
C SER A 68 -22.26 2.03 10.48
N SER A 69 -22.61 2.50 9.28
CA SER A 69 -21.64 2.85 8.22
C SER A 69 -20.55 3.82 8.73
N ARG A 70 -20.92 4.80 9.57
CA ARG A 70 -19.96 5.78 10.13
C ARG A 70 -18.93 5.13 11.06
N TRP A 71 -19.34 4.16 11.88
CA TRP A 71 -18.41 3.44 12.75
C TRP A 71 -17.45 2.55 11.96
N LEU A 72 -17.93 1.95 10.87
CA LEU A 72 -17.08 1.19 9.95
C LEU A 72 -16.04 2.10 9.28
N GLU A 73 -16.41 3.31 8.87
CA GLU A 73 -15.50 4.33 8.33
C GLU A 73 -14.44 4.76 9.37
N ILE A 74 -14.84 5.05 10.61
CA ILE A 74 -13.92 5.43 11.70
C ILE A 74 -12.94 4.28 11.99
N SER A 75 -13.45 3.05 12.12
CA SER A 75 -12.59 1.88 12.32
C SER A 75 -11.61 1.69 11.17
N ALA A 76 -12.06 1.87 9.93
CA ALA A 76 -11.18 1.77 8.78
C ALA A 76 -10.03 2.78 8.81
N LEU A 77 -10.32 4.05 9.17
CA LEU A 77 -9.29 5.09 9.34
C LEU A 77 -8.26 4.69 10.40
N VAL A 78 -8.73 4.32 11.59
CA VAL A 78 -7.88 3.99 12.75
C VAL A 78 -7.07 2.72 12.50
N SER A 79 -7.70 1.68 11.94
CA SER A 79 -7.02 0.44 11.60
C SER A 79 -6.00 0.62 10.49
N GLY A 80 -6.29 1.42 9.46
CA GLY A 80 -5.34 1.71 8.39
C GLY A 80 -4.13 2.47 8.93
N PHE A 81 -4.37 3.48 9.77
CA PHE A 81 -3.32 4.20 10.49
C PHE A 81 -2.43 3.26 11.32
N ALA A 82 -3.02 2.33 12.07
CA ALA A 82 -2.29 1.36 12.86
C ALA A 82 -1.47 0.40 11.97
N VAL A 83 -2.09 -0.21 10.95
CA VAL A 83 -1.43 -1.24 10.13
C VAL A 83 -0.23 -0.69 9.32
N SER A 84 -0.17 0.63 9.09
CA SER A 84 0.87 1.29 8.28
C SER A 84 2.32 0.97 8.67
N THR A 85 2.59 0.62 9.93
CA THR A 85 3.96 0.39 10.44
C THR A 85 4.19 -0.94 11.16
N ILE A 86 3.16 -1.77 11.35
CA ILE A 86 3.28 -3.02 12.12
C ILE A 86 4.35 -3.93 11.52
N SER A 87 4.31 -4.12 10.20
CA SER A 87 5.27 -4.99 9.50
C SER A 87 6.71 -4.48 9.63
N THR A 88 6.94 -3.18 9.44
CA THR A 88 8.28 -2.59 9.49
C THR A 88 8.86 -2.65 10.89
N MET A 89 8.08 -2.22 11.90
CA MET A 89 8.49 -2.25 13.30
C MET A 89 8.78 -3.68 13.78
N THR A 90 7.96 -4.65 13.39
CA THR A 90 8.17 -6.06 13.74
C THR A 90 9.44 -6.61 13.10
N SER A 91 9.68 -6.33 11.81
CA SER A 91 10.91 -6.75 11.13
C SER A 91 12.16 -6.14 11.75
N THR A 92 12.11 -4.88 12.21
CA THR A 92 13.23 -4.23 12.87
C THR A 92 13.50 -4.81 14.26
N LEU A 93 12.47 -5.06 15.07
CA LEU A 93 12.65 -5.73 16.36
C LEU A 93 13.19 -7.16 16.22
N LEU A 94 12.71 -7.92 15.23
CA LEU A 94 13.20 -9.26 14.96
C LEU A 94 14.67 -9.24 14.53
N PHE A 95 15.05 -8.29 13.67
CA PHE A 95 16.44 -8.10 13.26
C PHE A 95 17.35 -7.81 14.47
N LEU A 96 16.95 -6.86 15.32
CA LEU A 96 17.71 -6.49 16.53
C LEU A 96 17.80 -7.64 17.54
N HIS A 97 16.76 -8.47 17.65
CA HIS A 97 16.78 -9.66 18.49
C HIS A 97 17.81 -10.68 18.01
N VAL A 98 17.85 -10.96 16.70
CA VAL A 98 18.83 -11.88 16.12
C VAL A 98 20.26 -11.33 16.23
N GLU A 99 20.44 -10.03 15.97
CA GLU A 99 21.73 -9.37 16.12
C GLU A 99 22.25 -9.40 17.57
N GLY A 100 21.36 -9.27 18.56
CA GLY A 100 21.69 -9.41 19.99
C GLY A 100 21.96 -10.84 20.46
N GLY A 101 22.16 -11.80 19.55
CA GLY A 101 22.42 -13.21 19.87
C GLY A 101 21.17 -14.08 20.01
N GLY A 102 19.99 -13.55 19.71
CA GLY A 102 18.74 -14.32 19.64
C GLY A 102 18.79 -15.37 18.52
N LYS A 103 18.15 -16.52 18.76
CA LYS A 103 18.10 -17.59 17.75
C LYS A 103 17.09 -17.24 16.67
N VAL A 104 17.49 -17.41 15.40
CA VAL A 104 16.56 -17.39 14.26
C VAL A 104 15.57 -18.55 14.42
N TYR A 105 14.29 -18.32 14.13
CA TYR A 105 13.28 -19.38 14.14
C TYR A 105 13.73 -20.56 13.27
N ASN A 106 13.61 -21.78 13.82
CA ASN A 106 13.94 -23.00 13.08
C ASN A 106 12.99 -23.16 11.87
N LYS A 107 13.41 -23.85 10.80
CA LYS A 107 12.60 -24.09 9.59
C LYS A 107 11.21 -24.65 9.90
N ASN A 108 11.13 -25.57 10.87
CA ASN A 108 9.84 -26.14 11.32
C ASN A 108 8.95 -25.09 12.01
N GLN A 109 9.53 -24.18 12.79
CA GLN A 109 8.79 -23.09 13.42
C GLN A 109 8.28 -22.08 12.38
N GLN A 110 9.09 -21.77 11.37
CA GLN A 110 8.66 -20.93 10.25
C GLN A 110 7.52 -21.59 9.48
N ALA A 111 7.62 -22.89 9.17
CA ALA A 111 6.55 -23.65 8.50
C ALA A 111 5.25 -23.66 9.32
N ILE A 112 5.32 -23.81 10.64
CA ILE A 112 4.15 -23.75 11.53
C ILE A 112 3.52 -22.35 11.52
N ILE A 113 4.33 -21.28 11.65
CA ILE A 113 3.84 -19.90 11.61
C ILE A 113 3.15 -19.61 10.27
N ILE A 114 3.75 -20.04 9.16
CA ILE A 114 3.16 -19.86 7.82
C ILE A 114 1.87 -20.67 7.70
N GLY A 115 1.85 -21.91 8.19
CA GLY A 115 0.66 -22.75 8.23
C GLY A 115 -0.48 -22.11 9.01
N ILE A 116 -0.19 -21.49 10.16
CA ILE A 116 -1.17 -20.73 10.95
C ILE A 116 -1.67 -19.51 10.18
N VAL A 117 -0.79 -18.73 9.56
CA VAL A 117 -1.19 -17.55 8.75
C VAL A 117 -2.07 -17.98 7.56
N PHE A 118 -1.74 -19.09 6.92
CA PHE A 118 -2.50 -19.62 5.78
C PHE A 118 -3.86 -20.20 6.21
N LEU A 119 -3.90 -20.94 7.33
CA LEU A 119 -5.14 -21.39 7.95
C LEU A 119 -6.03 -20.20 8.29
N LEU A 120 -5.46 -19.13 8.87
CA LEU A 120 -6.18 -17.92 9.24
C LEU A 120 -6.69 -17.17 7.99
N LEU A 121 -5.93 -17.20 6.89
CA LEU A 121 -6.39 -16.69 5.59
C LEU A 121 -7.56 -17.51 5.02
N ILE A 122 -7.49 -18.84 5.06
CA ILE A 122 -8.55 -19.75 4.63
C ILE A 122 -9.80 -19.53 5.50
N ILE A 123 -9.65 -19.41 6.81
CA ILE A 123 -10.74 -19.12 7.73
C ILE A 123 -11.37 -17.77 7.39
N VAL A 124 -10.58 -16.73 7.11
CA VAL A 124 -11.12 -15.41 6.71
C VAL A 124 -11.84 -15.50 5.36
N LEU A 125 -11.30 -16.22 4.38
CA LEU A 125 -11.92 -16.42 3.06
C LEU A 125 -13.22 -17.24 3.13
N LEU A 126 -13.24 -18.32 3.92
CA LEU A 126 -14.44 -19.13 4.18
C LEU A 126 -15.47 -18.34 4.99
N ALA A 127 -15.02 -17.58 5.98
CA ALA A 127 -15.89 -16.79 6.84
C ALA A 127 -16.56 -15.63 6.08
N ILE A 128 -15.90 -15.04 5.08
CA ILE A 128 -16.51 -14.05 4.18
C ILE A 128 -17.74 -14.62 3.45
N SER A 129 -17.77 -15.94 3.20
CA SER A 129 -18.86 -16.62 2.49
C SER A 129 -19.93 -17.21 3.41
N PHE A 130 -19.62 -17.47 4.69
CA PHE A 130 -20.51 -18.25 5.59
C PHE A 130 -20.76 -17.65 6.98
N LEU A 131 -19.94 -16.72 7.48
CA LEU A 131 -20.06 -16.15 8.82
C LEU A 131 -20.54 -14.69 8.80
N SER A 132 -21.23 -14.30 9.87
CA SER A 132 -21.55 -12.89 10.11
C SER A 132 -20.25 -12.11 10.33
N PRO A 133 -20.04 -10.96 9.66
CA PRO A 133 -18.77 -10.26 9.79
C PRO A 133 -18.43 -9.66 11.18
N PRO A 134 -19.36 -9.45 12.15
CA PRO A 134 -18.95 -9.10 13.52
C PRO A 134 -18.17 -10.26 14.19
N LEU A 135 -18.52 -11.50 13.86
CA LEU A 135 -17.86 -12.68 14.43
C LEU A 135 -16.42 -12.80 13.89
N ILE A 136 -16.21 -12.44 12.62
CA ILE A 136 -14.89 -12.39 11.97
C ILE A 136 -14.00 -11.33 12.63
N THR A 137 -14.51 -10.12 12.84
CA THR A 137 -13.73 -9.06 13.51
C THR A 137 -13.42 -9.40 14.95
N CYS A 138 -14.30 -10.12 15.64
CA CYS A 138 -14.08 -10.61 17.00
C CYS A 138 -12.94 -11.64 17.05
N ILE A 139 -13.01 -12.70 16.23
CA ILE A 139 -11.95 -13.72 16.15
C ILE A 139 -10.61 -13.08 15.81
N TYR A 140 -10.60 -12.20 14.80
CA TYR A 140 -9.37 -11.52 14.37
C TYR A 140 -8.80 -10.61 15.47
N GLY A 141 -9.66 -9.88 16.19
CA GLY A 141 -9.27 -9.07 17.36
C GLY A 141 -8.66 -9.91 18.48
N ILE A 142 -9.27 -11.06 18.80
CA ILE A 142 -8.75 -11.99 19.82
C ILE A 142 -7.38 -12.55 19.41
N CYS A 143 -7.20 -12.93 18.14
CA CYS A 143 -5.90 -13.37 17.65
C CYS A 143 -4.82 -12.29 17.83
N LEU A 144 -5.15 -11.01 17.62
CA LEU A 144 -4.21 -9.90 17.82
C LEU A 144 -3.83 -9.69 19.29
N ILE A 145 -4.70 -10.05 20.24
CA ILE A 145 -4.36 -10.04 21.68
C ILE A 145 -3.21 -11.01 21.96
N SER A 146 -3.19 -12.18 21.33
CA SER A 146 -2.06 -13.12 21.48
C SER A 146 -0.73 -12.53 20.96
N ILE A 147 -0.79 -11.76 19.87
CA ILE A 147 0.36 -11.03 19.31
C ILE A 147 0.81 -9.92 20.26
N LEU A 148 -0.11 -9.20 20.90
CA LEU A 148 0.20 -8.18 21.90
C LEU A 148 1.01 -8.78 23.07
N PHE A 149 0.62 -9.96 23.55
CA PHE A 149 1.37 -10.68 24.59
C PHE A 149 2.76 -11.12 24.11
N ALA A 150 2.89 -11.52 22.85
CA ALA A 150 4.19 -11.86 22.27
C ALA A 150 5.12 -10.64 22.18
N ILE A 151 4.60 -9.48 21.74
CA ILE A 151 5.36 -8.21 21.67
C ILE A 151 5.83 -7.78 23.06
N LYS A 152 5.00 -7.97 24.11
CA LYS A 152 5.39 -7.65 25.49
C LYS A 152 6.64 -8.42 25.94
N LYS A 153 6.87 -9.63 25.40
CA LYS A 153 8.04 -10.47 25.69
C LYS A 153 9.24 -10.19 24.78
N MET A 154 9.10 -9.36 23.74
CA MET A 154 10.22 -8.97 22.88
C MET A 154 11.20 -8.04 23.62
N PRO A 155 12.50 -8.07 23.30
CA PRO A 155 13.50 -7.22 23.93
C PRO A 155 13.15 -5.74 23.75
N ARG A 156 13.28 -4.97 24.83
CA ARG A 156 13.14 -3.52 24.79
C ARG A 156 14.47 -2.94 24.33
N THR A 157 14.51 -2.36 23.13
CA THR A 157 15.67 -1.60 22.70
C THR A 157 15.64 -0.20 23.28
N GLU A 158 16.79 0.25 23.80
CA GLU A 158 16.93 1.60 24.33
C GLU A 158 17.01 2.61 23.19
N LEU A 159 16.39 3.78 23.39
CA LEU A 159 16.38 4.88 22.43
C LEU A 159 17.80 5.25 21.99
N ALA A 160 18.05 5.22 20.69
CA ALA A 160 19.21 5.89 20.11
C ALA A 160 19.08 7.40 20.35
N LYS A 161 19.75 7.93 21.38
CA LYS A 161 19.84 9.36 21.66
C LYS A 161 20.50 10.06 20.47
N GLY A 162 19.81 11.00 19.83
CA GLY A 162 20.47 11.86 18.82
C GLY A 162 19.59 12.51 17.75
N LEU A 163 18.29 12.21 17.66
CA LEU A 163 17.43 12.84 16.65
C LEU A 163 16.69 14.05 17.24
N LEU A 164 16.90 15.21 16.61
CA LEU A 164 16.27 16.50 16.92
C LEU A 164 14.74 16.37 17.09
N PRO A 165 14.12 17.21 17.94
CA PRO A 165 12.68 17.19 18.15
C PRO A 165 11.95 17.44 16.84
N ILE A 166 11.19 16.43 16.42
CA ILE A 166 10.35 16.50 15.24
C ILE A 166 9.02 17.15 15.64
N SER A 167 8.59 18.20 14.95
CA SER A 167 7.28 18.79 15.17
C SER A 167 6.18 17.85 14.66
N ILE A 168 5.56 17.12 15.58
CA ILE A 168 4.39 16.26 15.34
C ILE A 168 3.26 17.07 14.72
N VAL A 169 3.10 18.35 15.11
CA VAL A 169 2.03 19.25 14.65
C VAL A 169 2.10 19.48 13.13
N SER A 170 3.30 19.69 12.56
CA SER A 170 3.44 19.89 11.11
C SER A 170 3.09 18.64 10.29
N VAL A 171 3.42 17.47 10.82
CA VAL A 171 3.16 16.17 10.17
C VAL A 171 1.68 15.80 10.25
N VAL A 172 1.06 15.98 11.41
CA VAL A 172 -0.37 15.77 11.62
C VAL A 172 -1.20 16.75 10.78
N GLY A 173 -0.78 18.02 10.66
CA GLY A 173 -1.43 18.99 9.79
C GLY A 173 -1.43 18.58 8.32
N LYS A 174 -0.29 18.09 7.80
CA LYS A 174 -0.20 17.57 6.42
C LYS A 174 -1.06 16.33 6.19
N PHE A 175 -1.12 15.43 7.17
CA PHE A 175 -1.99 14.25 7.10
C PHE A 175 -3.47 14.63 7.09
N LEU A 176 -3.89 15.49 8.04
CA LEU A 176 -5.28 15.98 8.12
C LEU A 176 -5.67 16.69 6.82
N PHE A 177 -4.76 17.44 6.21
CA PHE A 177 -4.99 18.08 4.93
C PHE A 177 -5.22 17.09 3.79
N VAL A 178 -4.43 16.02 3.69
CA VAL A 178 -4.65 14.94 2.69
C VAL A 178 -5.95 14.19 2.95
N SER A 179 -6.25 13.86 4.20
CA SER A 179 -7.52 13.24 4.58
C SER A 179 -8.70 14.15 4.23
N MET A 180 -8.57 15.46 4.44
CA MET A 180 -9.58 16.44 4.05
C MET A 180 -9.75 16.47 2.53
N LEU A 181 -8.67 16.43 1.74
CA LEU A 181 -8.75 16.38 0.28
C LEU A 181 -9.47 15.13 -0.24
N ILE A 182 -9.26 13.99 0.40
CA ILE A 182 -9.93 12.74 0.01
C ILE A 182 -11.41 12.76 0.37
N LEU A 183 -11.77 13.35 1.52
CA LEU A 183 -13.18 13.61 1.88
C LEU A 183 -13.81 14.63 0.93
N LEU A 184 -13.04 15.62 0.51
CA LEU A 184 -13.43 16.62 -0.47
C LEU A 184 -13.70 15.95 -1.83
N ILE A 185 -12.85 15.03 -2.29
CA ILE A 185 -13.05 14.24 -3.53
C ILE A 185 -14.31 13.35 -3.44
N ARG A 186 -14.63 12.82 -2.25
CA ARG A 186 -15.91 12.12 -2.03
C ARG A 186 -17.09 13.07 -2.26
N THR A 187 -16.98 14.28 -1.74
CA THR A 187 -18.06 15.27 -1.77
C THR A 187 -18.27 15.81 -3.18
N SER A 188 -17.20 15.97 -3.98
CA SER A 188 -17.29 16.41 -5.37
C SER A 188 -18.00 15.41 -6.30
N ARG A 189 -18.06 14.13 -5.93
CA ARG A 189 -18.78 13.09 -6.71
C ARG A 189 -20.30 13.19 -6.63
N ASN A 190 -20.82 13.94 -5.66
CA ASN A 190 -22.25 14.22 -5.55
C ASN A 190 -22.65 15.51 -6.27
N ILE A 191 -21.70 16.19 -6.92
CA ILE A 191 -21.95 17.43 -7.65
C ILE A 191 -22.12 17.08 -9.13
N ASN A 192 -23.33 17.26 -9.67
CA ASN A 192 -23.62 17.12 -11.10
C ASN A 192 -23.14 18.35 -11.90
N ASN A 193 -21.88 18.77 -11.71
CA ASN A 193 -21.31 19.88 -12.45
C ASN A 193 -19.84 19.61 -12.76
N GLU A 194 -19.55 19.38 -14.04
CA GLU A 194 -18.25 18.97 -14.54
C GLU A 194 -17.15 20.01 -14.34
N GLN A 195 -17.49 21.31 -14.36
CA GLN A 195 -16.53 22.39 -14.11
C GLN A 195 -16.03 22.35 -12.66
N TYR A 196 -16.91 22.09 -11.70
CA TYR A 196 -16.51 21.95 -10.30
C TYR A 196 -15.63 20.72 -10.10
N ILE A 197 -15.95 19.60 -10.74
CA ILE A 197 -15.11 18.39 -10.73
C ILE A 197 -13.72 18.71 -11.30
N PHE A 198 -13.63 19.42 -12.42
CA PHE A 198 -12.36 19.83 -13.04
C PHE A 198 -11.51 20.73 -12.13
N TYR A 199 -12.10 21.80 -11.56
CA TYR A 199 -11.38 22.66 -10.61
C TYR A 199 -10.93 21.88 -9.37
N PHE A 200 -11.72 20.91 -8.92
CA PHE A 200 -11.36 20.03 -7.80
C PHE A 200 -10.17 19.12 -8.13
N PHE A 201 -10.14 18.58 -9.34
CA PHE A 201 -9.04 17.76 -9.82
C PHE A 201 -7.75 18.58 -9.93
N LEU A 202 -7.82 19.78 -10.50
CA LEU A 202 -6.71 20.72 -10.57
C LEU A 202 -6.19 21.10 -9.18
N LEU A 203 -7.10 21.41 -8.26
CA LEU A 203 -6.75 21.72 -6.87
C LEU A 203 -6.09 20.53 -6.18
N SER A 204 -6.61 19.33 -6.38
CA SER A 204 -6.02 18.10 -5.83
C SER A 204 -4.59 17.94 -6.35
N ILE A 205 -4.37 18.00 -7.68
CA ILE A 205 -3.05 17.91 -8.31
C ILE A 205 -2.09 18.97 -7.76
N ALA A 206 -2.52 20.23 -7.68
CA ALA A 206 -1.71 21.34 -7.18
C ALA A 206 -1.29 21.11 -5.72
N LEU A 207 -2.21 20.66 -4.87
CA LEU A 207 -1.97 20.41 -3.45
C LEU A 207 -1.07 19.20 -3.20
N ILE A 208 -1.15 18.18 -4.05
CA ILE A 208 -0.25 17.03 -4.02
C ILE A 208 1.14 17.44 -4.46
N CYS A 209 1.26 18.17 -5.57
CA CYS A 209 2.54 18.73 -6.03
C CYS A 209 3.16 19.60 -4.92
N PHE A 210 2.36 20.45 -4.28
CA PHE A 210 2.79 21.23 -3.12
C PHE A 210 3.25 20.34 -1.96
N MET A 211 2.50 19.28 -1.62
CA MET A 211 2.87 18.35 -0.55
C MET A 211 4.18 17.61 -0.88
N PHE A 212 4.32 17.12 -2.11
CA PHE A 212 5.51 16.42 -2.59
C PHE A 212 6.73 17.34 -2.56
N LEU A 213 6.58 18.57 -3.06
CA LEU A 213 7.60 19.61 -2.97
C LEU A 213 7.92 19.99 -1.52
N SER A 214 6.91 20.07 -0.65
CA SER A 214 7.08 20.38 0.78
C SER A 214 7.73 19.24 1.56
N LEU A 215 7.50 17.98 1.15
CA LEU A 215 8.18 16.80 1.70
C LEU A 215 9.64 16.76 1.23
N LEU A 216 9.90 17.01 -0.06
CA LEU A 216 11.26 17.05 -0.62
C LEU A 216 12.09 18.23 -0.08
N LYS A 217 11.49 19.42 0.08
CA LYS A 217 12.15 20.61 0.64
C LYS A 217 12.15 20.66 2.17
N GLY A 218 11.35 19.83 2.83
CA GLY A 218 11.22 19.86 4.28
C GLY A 218 12.51 19.42 4.97
N LYS A 219 13.09 20.28 5.82
CA LYS A 219 14.28 19.99 6.64
C LYS A 219 14.16 18.64 7.39
N PHE A 220 12.95 18.29 7.81
CA PHE A 220 12.63 17.05 8.50
C PHE A 220 12.87 15.79 7.64
N PHE A 221 12.19 15.68 6.49
CA PHE A 221 12.33 14.50 5.64
C PHE A 221 13.69 14.46 4.97
N HIS A 222 14.26 15.61 4.61
CA HIS A 222 15.60 15.70 4.04
C HIS A 222 16.69 15.18 5.01
N LYS A 223 16.64 15.59 6.29
CA LYS A 223 17.61 15.15 7.32
C LYS A 223 17.39 13.70 7.75
N LEU A 224 16.14 13.23 7.76
CA LEU A 224 15.83 11.85 8.08
C LEU A 224 16.23 10.93 6.91
N SER A 225 15.94 11.35 5.69
CA SER A 225 16.23 10.63 4.45
C SER A 225 17.70 10.70 4.03
N SER A 226 18.53 11.56 4.63
CA SER A 226 19.98 11.56 4.39
C SER A 226 20.68 10.38 5.06
N SER A 227 20.02 9.68 5.99
CA SER A 227 20.54 8.44 6.58
C SER A 227 20.58 7.27 5.59
N LEU A 228 19.82 7.36 4.49
CA LEU A 228 19.75 6.36 3.43
C LEU A 228 20.46 6.81 2.14
N PRO A 229 21.28 5.95 1.51
CA PRO A 229 21.87 6.18 0.20
C PRO A 229 20.81 6.49 -0.84
N ILE A 230 21.14 7.40 -1.78
CA ILE A 230 20.26 7.78 -2.90
C ILE A 230 19.78 6.56 -3.68
N ARG A 231 20.65 5.57 -3.89
CA ARG A 231 20.30 4.34 -4.60
C ARG A 231 19.20 3.52 -3.89
N LEU A 232 19.27 3.34 -2.56
CA LEU A 232 18.25 2.60 -1.82
C LEU A 232 16.91 3.35 -1.78
N LYS A 233 16.95 4.69 -1.77
CA LYS A 233 15.74 5.53 -1.87
C LYS A 233 15.06 5.39 -3.23
N ALA A 234 15.87 5.47 -4.30
CA ALA A 234 15.44 5.26 -5.68
C ALA A 234 14.81 3.88 -5.89
N GLU A 235 15.49 2.82 -5.45
CA GLU A 235 14.99 1.45 -5.55
C GLU A 235 13.67 1.29 -4.78
N SER A 236 13.57 1.84 -3.56
CA SER A 236 12.34 1.80 -2.78
C SER A 236 11.18 2.51 -3.48
N PHE A 237 11.43 3.70 -4.00
CA PHE A 237 10.44 4.49 -4.73
C PHE A 237 9.94 3.75 -5.98
N LEU A 238 10.84 3.12 -6.74
CA LEU A 238 10.50 2.35 -7.93
C LEU A 238 9.71 1.07 -7.62
N LEU A 239 10.05 0.38 -6.53
CA LEU A 239 9.23 -0.74 -6.03
C LEU A 239 7.83 -0.26 -5.65
N GLY A 240 7.73 0.94 -5.07
CA GLY A 240 6.47 1.62 -4.78
C GLY A 240 5.61 1.86 -6.00
N LEU A 241 6.21 2.44 -7.04
CA LEU A 241 5.57 2.67 -8.34
C LEU A 241 5.04 1.36 -8.93
N GLY A 242 5.87 0.33 -9.08
CA GLY A 242 5.42 -0.91 -9.70
C GLY A 242 4.42 -1.69 -8.85
N ASN A 243 4.52 -1.65 -7.52
CA ASN A 243 3.49 -2.23 -6.67
C ASN A 243 2.15 -1.51 -6.85
N GLY A 244 2.16 -0.17 -6.87
CA GLY A 244 0.97 0.63 -7.19
C GLY A 244 0.37 0.24 -8.54
N TYR A 245 1.22 0.03 -9.55
CA TYR A 245 0.81 -0.25 -10.92
C TYR A 245 0.13 -1.61 -11.04
N LEU A 246 0.75 -2.66 -10.48
CA LEU A 246 0.20 -4.01 -10.50
C LEU A 246 -1.17 -4.07 -9.82
N PHE A 247 -1.32 -3.43 -8.66
CA PHE A 247 -2.58 -3.42 -7.94
C PHE A 247 -3.64 -2.55 -8.62
N LEU A 248 -3.29 -1.32 -9.00
CA LEU A 248 -4.26 -0.37 -9.55
C LEU A 248 -4.83 -0.86 -10.87
N MET A 249 -3.98 -1.39 -11.76
CA MET A 249 -4.44 -1.95 -13.05
C MET A 249 -5.30 -3.20 -12.86
N GLY A 250 -4.93 -4.09 -11.93
CA GLY A 250 -5.75 -5.26 -11.61
C GLY A 250 -7.10 -4.90 -10.98
N ILE A 251 -7.13 -3.87 -10.13
CA ILE A 251 -8.37 -3.33 -9.54
C ILE A 251 -9.25 -2.71 -10.63
N PHE A 252 -8.68 -1.89 -11.51
CA PHE A 252 -9.43 -1.30 -12.62
C PHE A 252 -10.01 -2.37 -13.52
N TYR A 253 -9.23 -3.38 -13.92
CA TYR A 253 -9.76 -4.52 -14.67
C TYR A 253 -10.96 -5.18 -13.99
N SER A 254 -10.83 -5.44 -12.69
CA SER A 254 -11.89 -6.08 -11.91
C SER A 254 -13.15 -5.21 -11.81
N PHE A 255 -13.02 -3.90 -11.71
CA PHE A 255 -14.17 -2.96 -11.70
C PHE A 255 -14.82 -2.80 -13.06
N THR A 256 -14.02 -2.84 -14.12
CA THR A 256 -14.48 -2.60 -15.49
C THR A 256 -15.24 -3.81 -16.04
N PHE A 257 -14.73 -5.03 -15.83
CA PHE A 257 -15.29 -6.25 -16.43
C PHE A 257 -16.06 -7.14 -15.44
N TYR A 258 -15.83 -6.97 -14.14
CA TYR A 258 -16.39 -7.84 -13.09
C TYR A 258 -16.89 -7.00 -11.89
N ASN A 259 -17.07 -7.63 -10.73
CA ASN A 259 -17.33 -6.95 -9.46
C ASN A 259 -16.04 -6.87 -8.62
N MET A 260 -15.99 -5.96 -7.64
CA MET A 260 -14.84 -5.84 -6.74
C MET A 260 -14.56 -7.13 -5.94
N LEU A 261 -15.56 -7.98 -5.70
CA LEU A 261 -15.35 -9.31 -5.10
C LEU A 261 -14.43 -10.19 -5.96
N THR A 262 -14.48 -10.07 -7.28
CA THR A 262 -13.60 -10.79 -8.20
C THR A 262 -12.14 -10.31 -8.10
N CYS A 263 -11.91 -9.07 -7.65
CA CYS A 263 -10.57 -8.56 -7.34
C CYS A 263 -9.87 -9.39 -6.26
N ILE A 264 -10.62 -10.06 -5.38
CA ILE A 264 -10.05 -10.98 -4.38
C ILE A 264 -9.34 -12.14 -5.09
N PHE A 265 -9.93 -12.70 -6.14
CA PHE A 265 -9.39 -13.86 -6.85
C PHE A 265 -8.38 -13.50 -7.94
N ILE A 266 -8.52 -12.32 -8.57
CA ILE A 266 -7.65 -11.92 -9.69
C ILE A 266 -6.43 -11.09 -9.22
N VAL A 267 -6.53 -10.41 -8.07
CA VAL A 267 -5.47 -9.53 -7.56
C VAL A 267 -4.99 -9.96 -6.18
N VAL A 268 -5.87 -10.03 -5.18
CA VAL A 268 -5.44 -10.24 -3.78
C VAL A 268 -4.88 -11.65 -3.55
N GLY A 269 -5.57 -12.68 -4.02
CA GLY A 269 -5.14 -14.08 -3.92
C GLY A 269 -3.81 -14.33 -4.64
N PRO A 270 -3.69 -13.96 -5.93
CA PRO A 270 -2.43 -14.01 -6.68
C PRO A 270 -1.29 -13.25 -6.01
N TYR A 271 -1.57 -12.07 -5.46
CA TYR A 271 -0.59 -11.30 -4.70
C TYR A 271 -0.07 -12.08 -3.48
N LEU A 272 -0.98 -12.63 -2.67
CA LEU A 272 -0.65 -13.45 -1.51
C LEU A 272 0.14 -14.71 -1.90
N LEU A 273 -0.26 -15.36 -3.00
CA LEU A 273 0.45 -16.52 -3.54
C LEU A 273 1.89 -16.14 -3.93
N GLY A 274 2.09 -14.98 -4.55
CA GLY A 274 3.43 -14.45 -4.82
C GLY A 274 4.27 -14.21 -3.55
N ILE A 275 3.66 -13.69 -2.47
CA ILE A 275 4.35 -13.56 -1.16
C ILE A 275 4.77 -14.95 -0.66
N LEU A 276 3.87 -15.93 -0.68
CA LEU A 276 4.15 -17.28 -0.21
C LEU A 276 5.26 -17.93 -1.04
N MET A 277 5.21 -17.81 -2.37
CA MET A 277 6.29 -18.26 -3.25
C MET A 277 7.62 -17.63 -2.87
N SER A 278 7.65 -16.35 -2.48
CA SER A 278 8.90 -15.67 -2.09
C SER A 278 9.49 -16.19 -0.78
N ILE A 279 8.66 -16.78 0.08
CA ILE A 279 9.06 -17.39 1.34
C ILE A 279 9.50 -18.85 1.13
N PHE A 280 8.78 -19.61 0.29
CA PHE A 280 9.01 -21.05 0.10
C PHE A 280 10.06 -21.40 -0.96
N LEU A 281 10.17 -20.62 -2.03
CA LEU A 281 11.15 -20.86 -3.08
C LEU A 281 12.51 -20.39 -2.56
N ASP A 282 13.20 -21.33 -1.93
CA ASP A 282 14.51 -21.17 -1.31
C ASP A 282 15.45 -20.38 -2.25
N ILE A 283 16.23 -19.46 -1.68
CA ILE A 283 17.10 -18.51 -2.38
C ILE A 283 18.03 -19.23 -3.38
N LYS A 284 18.30 -20.53 -3.17
CA LYS A 284 19.11 -21.36 -4.07
C LYS A 284 18.50 -21.58 -5.47
N ALA A 285 17.19 -21.75 -5.61
CA ALA A 285 16.54 -21.81 -6.93
C ALA A 285 16.37 -20.42 -7.54
N ALA A 286 16.10 -19.42 -6.68
CA ALA A 286 15.95 -18.01 -7.05
C ALA A 286 17.27 -17.34 -7.52
N LYS A 287 18.44 -17.88 -7.15
CA LYS A 287 19.75 -17.35 -7.60
C LYS A 287 19.92 -17.33 -9.12
N LYS A 288 19.17 -18.16 -9.87
CA LYS A 288 19.24 -18.21 -11.34
C LYS A 288 18.44 -17.11 -12.04
N VAL A 289 17.44 -16.52 -11.36
CA VAL A 289 16.56 -15.50 -11.97
C VAL A 289 16.72 -14.20 -11.22
N ASN A 290 17.23 -13.17 -11.89
CA ASN A 290 17.35 -11.85 -11.28
C ASN A 290 15.95 -11.27 -11.00
N PRO A 291 15.60 -10.99 -9.73
CA PRO A 291 14.25 -10.59 -9.37
C PRO A 291 13.86 -9.23 -9.98
N ILE A 292 14.84 -8.38 -10.34
CA ILE A 292 14.58 -7.13 -11.07
C ILE A 292 14.06 -7.40 -12.48
N HIS A 293 14.61 -8.40 -13.17
CA HIS A 293 14.16 -8.76 -14.52
C HIS A 293 12.75 -9.35 -14.45
N LEU A 294 12.49 -10.22 -13.46
CA LEU A 294 11.16 -10.78 -13.24
C LEU A 294 10.13 -9.70 -12.92
N PHE A 295 10.50 -8.68 -12.14
CA PHE A 295 9.65 -7.51 -11.87
C PHE A 295 9.32 -6.75 -13.16
N LEU A 296 10.32 -6.42 -13.98
CA LEU A 296 10.11 -5.73 -15.26
C LEU A 296 9.19 -6.53 -16.19
N VAL A 297 9.48 -7.82 -16.37
CA VAL A 297 8.65 -8.73 -17.19
C VAL A 297 7.22 -8.78 -16.65
N SER A 298 7.03 -8.87 -15.34
CA SER A 298 5.70 -8.88 -14.72
C SER A 298 4.94 -7.59 -15.03
N THR A 299 5.57 -6.42 -14.86
CA THR A 299 4.92 -5.14 -15.18
C THR A 299 4.61 -4.98 -16.67
N LEU A 300 5.43 -5.56 -17.56
CA LEU A 300 5.18 -5.53 -19.00
C LEU A 300 4.00 -6.45 -19.37
N ILE A 301 3.93 -7.65 -18.79
CA ILE A 301 2.79 -8.57 -18.98
C ILE A 301 1.47 -7.92 -18.56
N MET A 302 1.47 -7.08 -17.51
CA MET A 302 0.27 -6.38 -17.06
C MET A 302 -0.37 -5.50 -18.13
N ILE A 303 0.41 -4.98 -19.10
CA ILE A 303 -0.12 -4.18 -20.21
C ILE A 303 -1.15 -4.99 -21.01
N PHE A 304 -0.92 -6.30 -21.16
CA PHE A 304 -1.81 -7.24 -21.83
C PHE A 304 -2.90 -7.80 -20.89
N GLY A 305 -2.91 -7.40 -19.62
CA GLY A 305 -3.88 -7.80 -18.60
C GLY A 305 -5.34 -7.58 -19.01
N PHE A 306 -5.59 -6.56 -19.84
CA PHE A 306 -6.93 -6.21 -20.29
C PHE A 306 -7.48 -7.11 -21.40
N TYR A 307 -6.64 -7.93 -22.02
CA TYR A 307 -7.07 -8.94 -23.01
C TYR A 307 -7.42 -10.28 -22.38
N SER A 308 -6.87 -10.60 -21.20
CA SER A 308 -7.19 -11.83 -20.48
C SER A 308 -6.85 -11.73 -18.99
N PRO A 309 -7.73 -12.21 -18.09
CA PRO A 309 -7.50 -12.17 -16.65
C PRO A 309 -6.26 -13.00 -16.24
N ILE A 310 -5.86 -13.98 -17.06
CA ILE A 310 -4.66 -14.80 -16.82
C ILE A 310 -3.40 -13.93 -16.78
N PHE A 311 -3.29 -12.93 -17.66
CA PHE A 311 -2.12 -12.04 -17.66
C PHE A 311 -2.04 -11.20 -16.38
N ILE A 312 -3.18 -10.79 -15.82
CA ILE A 312 -3.22 -10.09 -14.53
C ILE A 312 -2.79 -11.01 -13.40
N VAL A 313 -3.35 -12.22 -13.33
CA VAL A 313 -3.01 -13.21 -12.30
C VAL A 313 -1.51 -13.52 -12.32
N LEU A 314 -0.94 -13.79 -13.50
CA LEU A 314 0.49 -14.06 -13.65
C LEU A 314 1.34 -12.85 -13.26
N SER A 315 0.99 -11.67 -13.78
CA SER A 315 1.70 -10.42 -13.50
C SER A 315 1.71 -10.07 -12.01
N VAL A 316 0.57 -10.16 -11.34
CA VAL A 316 0.46 -9.87 -9.90
C VAL A 316 1.22 -10.92 -9.07
N THR A 317 1.12 -12.21 -9.44
CA THR A 317 1.82 -13.30 -8.73
C THR A 317 3.34 -13.12 -8.81
N PHE A 318 3.88 -13.07 -10.03
CA PHE A 318 5.33 -12.96 -10.24
C PHE A 318 5.87 -11.59 -9.82
N GLY A 319 5.08 -10.53 -10.01
CA GLY A 319 5.40 -9.20 -9.54
C GLY A 319 5.48 -9.13 -8.02
N SER A 320 4.51 -9.71 -7.31
CA SER A 320 4.52 -9.82 -5.84
C SER A 320 5.71 -10.62 -5.33
N TYR A 321 6.01 -11.75 -5.95
CA TYR A 321 7.20 -12.54 -5.65
C TYR A 321 8.47 -11.69 -5.80
N ALA A 322 8.64 -11.03 -6.94
CA ALA A 322 9.81 -10.22 -7.23
C ALA A 322 9.96 -9.03 -6.27
N ILE A 323 8.87 -8.31 -5.99
CA ILE A 323 8.84 -7.19 -5.02
C ILE A 323 9.30 -7.66 -3.64
N ASN A 324 8.77 -8.79 -3.15
CA ASN A 324 9.14 -9.31 -1.83
C ASN A 324 10.58 -9.80 -1.79
N SER A 325 11.06 -10.47 -2.84
CA SER A 325 12.46 -10.88 -2.94
C SER A 325 13.41 -9.69 -2.95
N ILE A 326 13.14 -8.64 -3.74
CA ILE A 326 13.96 -7.42 -3.78
C ILE A 326 13.87 -6.70 -2.42
N SER A 327 12.68 -6.57 -1.85
CA SER A 327 12.49 -5.90 -0.56
C SER A 327 13.23 -6.63 0.57
N SER A 328 13.24 -7.96 0.59
CA SER A 328 13.99 -8.73 1.59
C SER A 328 15.50 -8.44 1.51
N GLN A 329 16.06 -8.45 0.30
CA GLN A 329 17.48 -8.10 0.07
C GLN A 329 17.78 -6.65 0.47
N ASN A 330 16.90 -5.72 0.13
CA ASN A 330 17.10 -4.31 0.43
C ASN A 330 16.91 -4.01 1.92
N ASN A 331 16.00 -4.69 2.62
CA ASN A 331 15.84 -4.54 4.07
C ASN A 331 17.15 -4.87 4.81
N MET A 332 17.85 -5.95 4.41
CA MET A 332 19.16 -6.27 4.97
C MET A 332 20.20 -5.18 4.70
N LYS A 333 20.28 -4.68 3.47
CA LYS A 333 21.18 -3.56 3.12
C LYS A 333 20.87 -2.30 3.94
N VAL A 334 19.59 -1.98 4.13
CA VAL A 334 19.12 -0.84 4.92
C VAL A 334 19.62 -0.90 6.36
N TYR A 335 19.65 -2.07 6.99
CA TYR A 335 20.20 -2.23 8.34
C TYR A 335 21.72 -2.16 8.41
N MET A 336 22.43 -2.54 7.35
CA MET A 336 23.89 -2.55 7.30
C MET A 336 24.51 -1.16 7.06
N VAL A 337 23.77 -0.21 6.48
CA VAL A 337 24.33 1.08 6.06
C VAL A 337 24.62 2.05 7.20
N ASN A 338 23.81 2.08 8.27
CA ASN A 338 24.01 3.05 9.35
C ASN A 338 23.58 2.50 10.71
N ALA A 339 24.55 2.12 11.54
CA ALA A 339 24.32 1.47 12.83
C ALA A 339 23.57 2.35 13.85
N THR A 340 23.76 3.67 13.78
CA THR A 340 23.20 4.65 14.73
C THR A 340 21.72 4.97 14.53
N HIS A 341 21.14 4.61 13.38
CA HIS A 341 19.75 4.96 13.01
C HIS A 341 18.90 3.76 12.55
N ARG A 342 19.34 2.53 12.84
CA ARG A 342 18.70 1.28 12.37
C ARG A 342 17.21 1.20 12.67
N GLU A 343 16.76 1.73 13.82
CA GLU A 343 15.35 1.70 14.24
C GLU A 343 14.42 2.44 13.28
N LEU A 344 14.92 3.47 12.59
CA LEU A 344 14.11 4.30 11.67
C LEU A 344 14.42 4.01 10.20
N SER A 345 15.55 3.39 9.89
CA SER A 345 15.98 3.15 8.50
C SER A 345 14.94 2.38 7.67
N LEU A 346 14.34 1.32 8.23
CA LEU A 346 13.31 0.56 7.50
C LEU A 346 11.98 1.32 7.36
N LEU A 347 11.61 2.14 8.36
CA LEU A 347 10.46 3.03 8.29
C LEU A 347 10.64 4.09 7.19
N ILE A 348 11.83 4.69 7.10
CA ILE A 348 12.14 5.68 6.04
C ILE A 348 12.15 5.01 4.68
N TYR A 349 12.76 3.83 4.55
CA TYR A 349 12.74 3.04 3.33
C TYR A 349 11.30 2.77 2.88
N THR A 350 10.44 2.32 3.79
CA THR A 350 9.02 2.04 3.50
C THR A 350 8.25 3.31 3.14
N THR A 351 8.63 4.46 3.70
CA THR A 351 8.01 5.74 3.34
C THR A 351 8.29 6.13 1.90
N TRP A 352 9.53 5.94 1.42
CA TRP A 352 9.86 6.14 0.00
C TRP A 352 9.07 5.19 -0.92
N ARG A 353 8.83 3.94 -0.49
CA ARG A 353 7.98 3.00 -1.21
C ARG A 353 6.53 3.49 -1.29
N ASN A 354 5.97 3.94 -0.16
CA ASN A 354 4.60 4.45 -0.13
C ASN A 354 4.47 5.73 -0.97
N MET A 355 5.48 6.62 -0.96
CA MET A 355 5.52 7.79 -1.84
C MET A 355 5.49 7.40 -3.32
N GLY A 356 6.23 6.36 -3.72
CA GLY A 356 6.21 5.86 -5.10
C GLY A 356 4.81 5.39 -5.51
N ASN A 357 4.12 4.65 -4.65
CA ASN A 357 2.76 4.20 -4.92
C ASN A 357 1.77 5.37 -5.02
N ILE A 358 1.83 6.31 -4.05
CA ILE A 358 1.02 7.54 -4.06
C ILE A 358 1.26 8.34 -5.35
N PHE A 359 2.52 8.51 -5.76
CA PHE A 359 2.88 9.19 -6.99
C PHE A 359 2.25 8.51 -8.21
N LEU A 360 2.28 7.18 -8.29
CA LEU A 360 1.64 6.49 -9.40
C LEU A 360 0.13 6.74 -9.44
N GLN A 361 -0.57 6.63 -8.31
CA GLN A 361 -2.02 6.85 -8.29
C GLN A 361 -2.39 8.23 -8.85
N PHE A 362 -1.60 9.24 -8.51
CA PHE A 362 -1.78 10.58 -9.06
C PHE A 362 -1.36 10.70 -10.52
N PHE A 363 -0.28 10.04 -10.92
CA PHE A 363 0.10 9.95 -12.33
C PHE A 363 -1.01 9.32 -13.17
N THR A 364 -1.65 8.26 -12.67
CA THR A 364 -2.79 7.62 -13.32
C THR A 364 -3.98 8.57 -13.45
N LEU A 365 -4.27 9.39 -12.43
CA LEU A 365 -5.29 10.45 -12.56
C LEU A 365 -4.94 11.47 -13.64
N ILE A 366 -3.67 11.89 -13.73
CA ILE A 366 -3.21 12.78 -14.81
C ILE A 366 -3.39 12.12 -16.18
N VAL A 367 -3.10 10.83 -16.31
CA VAL A 367 -3.34 10.09 -17.57
C VAL A 367 -4.82 10.01 -17.90
N ILE A 368 -5.70 9.71 -16.93
CA ILE A 368 -7.16 9.70 -17.12
C ILE A 368 -7.62 11.08 -17.63
N VAL A 369 -7.14 12.16 -17.02
CA VAL A 369 -7.41 13.54 -17.45
C VAL A 369 -6.81 13.83 -18.84
N GLY A 370 -5.63 13.33 -19.16
CA GLY A 370 -5.08 13.49 -20.51
C GLY A 370 -5.97 12.84 -21.57
N VAL A 371 -6.49 11.64 -21.27
CA VAL A 371 -7.33 10.87 -22.19
C VAL A 371 -8.67 11.57 -22.44
N GLY A 372 -9.36 12.08 -21.42
CA GLY A 372 -10.66 12.73 -21.66
C GLY A 372 -10.56 14.06 -22.39
N VAL A 373 -9.45 14.81 -22.24
CA VAL A 373 -9.21 16.02 -23.04
C VAL A 373 -8.95 15.63 -24.49
N PHE A 374 -8.18 14.57 -24.71
CA PHE A 374 -7.82 14.12 -26.06
C PHE A 374 -9.02 13.57 -26.85
N TYR A 375 -9.93 12.86 -26.18
CA TYR A 375 -11.11 12.26 -26.80
C TYR A 375 -12.38 13.13 -26.68
N ASP A 376 -12.29 14.32 -26.09
CA ASP A 376 -13.41 15.22 -25.83
C ASP A 376 -14.60 14.52 -25.12
N VAL A 377 -14.28 13.77 -24.07
CA VAL A 377 -15.26 12.95 -23.32
C VAL A 377 -15.51 13.53 -21.94
N GLU A 378 -16.78 13.57 -21.56
CA GLU A 378 -17.20 13.87 -20.18
C GLU A 378 -16.47 13.00 -19.15
N TRP A 379 -15.90 13.65 -18.13
CA TRP A 379 -15.15 12.97 -17.06
C TRP A 379 -16.02 11.98 -16.31
N SER A 380 -17.27 12.36 -16.10
CA SER A 380 -18.27 11.52 -15.45
C SER A 380 -18.44 10.19 -16.20
N GLN A 381 -18.48 10.24 -17.54
CA GLN A 381 -18.55 9.06 -18.41
C GLN A 381 -17.27 8.24 -18.32
N LEU A 382 -16.08 8.85 -18.40
CA LEU A 382 -14.80 8.12 -18.25
C LEU A 382 -14.68 7.36 -16.92
N PHE A 383 -15.03 8.00 -15.80
CA PHE A 383 -15.01 7.35 -14.49
C PHE A 383 -16.06 6.23 -14.39
N GLN A 384 -17.23 6.41 -15.01
CA GLN A 384 -18.25 5.37 -15.08
C GLN A 384 -17.85 4.21 -16.02
N THR A 385 -17.11 4.46 -17.09
CA THR A 385 -16.58 3.39 -17.94
C THR A 385 -15.53 2.56 -17.19
N ILE A 386 -14.65 3.21 -16.40
CA ILE A 386 -13.61 2.53 -15.62
C ILE A 386 -14.19 1.80 -14.40
N VAL A 387 -15.14 2.41 -13.68
CA VAL A 387 -15.61 1.91 -12.36
C VAL A 387 -17.03 1.31 -12.39
N GLY A 388 -17.82 1.59 -13.44
CA GLY A 388 -19.24 1.28 -13.55
C GLY A 388 -19.58 0.10 -14.48
N LYS A 389 -18.78 -0.96 -14.47
CA LYS A 389 -19.03 -2.20 -15.25
C LYS A 389 -19.13 -2.02 -16.77
N GLY A 390 -18.48 -1.02 -17.33
CA GLY A 390 -18.51 -0.77 -18.78
C GLY A 390 -19.92 -0.47 -19.33
N GLN A 391 -20.86 -0.02 -18.49
CA GLN A 391 -22.24 0.24 -18.90
C GLN A 391 -22.39 1.43 -19.86
N MET A 392 -21.39 2.32 -19.92
CA MET A 392 -21.30 3.37 -20.93
C MET A 392 -20.04 3.17 -21.77
N GLN A 393 -20.24 2.87 -23.05
CA GLN A 393 -19.18 2.88 -24.05
C GLN A 393 -19.07 4.29 -24.64
N ILE A 394 -17.85 4.79 -24.68
CA ILE A 394 -17.52 6.06 -25.33
C ILE A 394 -17.44 5.79 -26.83
N GLU A 395 -18.17 6.56 -27.64
CA GLU A 395 -18.11 6.41 -29.10
C GLU A 395 -16.66 6.56 -29.60
N GLY A 396 -16.20 5.61 -30.41
CA GLY A 396 -14.83 5.58 -30.93
C GLY A 396 -13.74 5.05 -29.97
N LEU A 397 -14.02 4.87 -28.67
CA LEU A 397 -13.06 4.38 -27.68
C LEU A 397 -13.58 3.16 -26.92
N SER A 398 -13.17 1.96 -27.37
CA SER A 398 -13.51 0.73 -26.65
C SER A 398 -12.87 0.69 -25.26
N VAL A 399 -13.57 0.08 -24.30
CA VAL A 399 -13.11 -0.08 -22.92
C VAL A 399 -11.72 -0.73 -22.85
N GLN A 400 -11.46 -1.76 -23.65
CA GLN A 400 -10.16 -2.43 -23.72
C GLN A 400 -9.05 -1.48 -24.20
N ARG A 401 -9.34 -0.62 -25.19
CA ARG A 401 -8.37 0.37 -25.70
C ARG A 401 -8.06 1.46 -24.67
N LEU A 402 -9.08 2.00 -23.99
CA LEU A 402 -8.91 2.95 -22.89
C LEU A 402 -7.99 2.37 -21.80
N MET A 403 -8.27 1.14 -21.40
CA MET A 403 -7.53 0.48 -20.32
C MET A 403 -6.10 0.11 -20.73
N PHE A 404 -5.90 -0.31 -21.98
CA PHE A 404 -4.57 -0.50 -22.55
C PHE A 404 -3.77 0.81 -22.58
N MET A 405 -4.37 1.93 -23.01
CA MET A 405 -3.71 3.24 -22.98
C MET A 405 -3.34 3.65 -21.55
N LEU A 406 -4.23 3.45 -20.58
CA LEU A 406 -3.93 3.70 -19.17
C LEU A 406 -2.74 2.86 -18.69
N ALA A 407 -2.72 1.56 -18.98
CA ALA A 407 -1.63 0.67 -18.62
C ALA A 407 -0.31 1.10 -19.24
N ILE A 408 -0.27 1.32 -20.56
CA ILE A 408 0.97 1.62 -21.28
C ILE A 408 1.52 3.00 -20.90
N CYS A 409 0.67 4.02 -20.76
CA CYS A 409 1.12 5.35 -20.33
C CYS A 409 1.67 5.31 -18.90
N CYS A 410 1.01 4.61 -17.97
CA CYS A 410 1.52 4.41 -16.60
C CYS A 410 2.84 3.62 -16.59
N TRP A 411 2.95 2.59 -17.43
CA TRP A 411 4.17 1.79 -17.55
C TRP A 411 5.33 2.60 -18.12
N LEU A 412 5.12 3.35 -19.21
CA LEU A 412 6.12 4.24 -19.81
C LEU A 412 6.56 5.33 -18.83
N GLY A 413 5.62 5.94 -18.09
CA GLY A 413 5.93 6.91 -17.05
C GLY A 413 6.81 6.32 -15.95
N MET A 414 6.48 5.11 -15.48
CA MET A 414 7.26 4.39 -14.47
C MET A 414 8.67 4.03 -14.96
N VAL A 415 8.80 3.46 -16.17
CA VAL A 415 10.09 3.07 -16.75
C VAL A 415 10.95 4.29 -17.03
N GLY A 416 10.38 5.35 -17.62
CA GLY A 416 11.09 6.59 -17.91
C GLY A 416 11.61 7.27 -16.64
N LEU A 417 10.78 7.34 -15.58
CA LEU A 417 11.21 7.82 -14.26
C LEU A 417 12.30 6.92 -13.67
N GLY A 418 12.18 5.60 -13.78
CA GLY A 418 13.20 4.65 -13.33
C GLY A 418 14.55 4.86 -13.99
N MET A 419 14.57 5.04 -15.31
CA MET A 419 15.79 5.35 -16.05
C MET A 419 16.41 6.69 -15.64
N TRP A 420 15.59 7.72 -15.48
CA TRP A 420 16.07 9.05 -15.06
C TRP A 420 16.65 9.05 -13.65
N ILE A 421 15.98 8.39 -12.71
CA ILE A 421 16.47 8.20 -11.34
C ILE A 421 17.76 7.38 -11.35
N GLY A 422 17.83 6.33 -12.17
CA GLY A 422 19.01 5.46 -12.32
C GLY A 422 20.24 6.22 -12.78
N LYS A 423 20.11 7.11 -13.79
CA LYS A 423 21.20 7.97 -14.27
C LYS A 423 21.70 8.93 -13.19
N LYS A 424 20.80 9.57 -12.44
CA LYS A 424 21.18 10.48 -11.34
C LYS A 424 21.80 9.77 -10.13
N ALA A 425 21.44 8.52 -9.89
CA ALA A 425 21.96 7.73 -8.78
C ALA A 425 23.35 7.13 -9.05
N ASN A 426 23.85 7.18 -10.29
CA ASN A 426 25.14 6.63 -10.68
C ASN A 426 25.87 7.60 -11.62
N PRO A 427 26.72 8.51 -11.10
CA PRO A 427 27.37 9.57 -11.90
C PRO A 427 28.39 9.04 -12.94
N ASN A 428 28.67 7.74 -12.96
CA ASN A 428 29.57 7.10 -13.92
C ASN A 428 28.85 6.57 -15.19
N ILE A 429 27.56 6.87 -15.36
CA ILE A 429 26.80 6.61 -16.59
C ILE A 429 26.28 7.95 -17.10
N ALA A 430 27.19 8.74 -17.68
CA ALA A 430 26.91 9.93 -18.47
C ALA A 430 27.44 9.69 -19.89
#